data_AF-A0A199UUI1-F1
#
_entry.id   AF-A0A199UUI1-F1
#
_cell.length_a   1.000
_cell.length_b   1.000
_cell.length_c   1.000
_cell.angle_alpha   90.00
_cell.angle_beta   90.00
_cell.angle_gamma   90.00
#
_symmetry.space_group_name_H-M   'P 1'
#
loop_
_entity.id
_entity.type
_entity.pdbx_description
1 polymer ?
#
loop_
_entity_poly.entity_id
_entity_poly.type
_entity_poly.pdbx_seq_one_letter_code
_entity_poly.pdbx_strand_id
1 'polypeptide(L)'
;MRKVAAVRDGQSGRALELWANQPGVQFYTANFLDNVKGKGGHVYGKHDALCLETQGFPDAVNHPKFPSQIVNPGEVYKHDMLFKFSF
;
A
#
# COMPACT_ATOMS: atom_id res chain seq x y z
N MET A 1 9.57 12.22 2.46
CA MET A 1 9.50 10.75 2.30
C MET A 1 10.01 10.09 3.56
N ARG A 2 9.39 9.01 4.03
CA ARG A 2 9.87 8.15 5.12
C ARG A 2 9.61 6.69 4.80
N LYS A 3 10.35 5.76 5.40
CA LYS A 3 10.08 4.32 5.30
C LYS A 3 8.77 4.02 6.03
N VAL A 4 7.79 3.46 5.32
CA VAL A 4 6.46 3.14 5.88
C VAL A 4 6.25 1.64 6.06
N ALA A 5 6.91 0.81 5.26
CA ALA A 5 6.85 -0.64 5.38
C ALA A 5 8.14 -1.31 4.91
N ALA A 6 8.37 -2.52 5.42
CA ALA A 6 9.39 -3.44 4.93
C ALA A 6 8.79 -4.84 4.85
N VAL A 7 9.00 -5.51 3.72
CA VAL A 7 8.60 -6.90 3.49
C VAL A 7 9.84 -7.68 3.11
N ARG A 8 10.00 -8.88 3.67
CA ARG A 8 11.07 -9.81 3.31
C ARG A 8 10.45 -11.18 3.09
N ASP A 9 10.85 -11.84 2.01
CA ASP A 9 10.60 -13.25 1.79
C ASP A 9 11.85 -14.03 2.17
N GLY A 10 11.74 -14.87 3.20
CA GLY A 10 12.86 -15.69 3.67
C GLY A 10 13.32 -16.75 2.66
N GLN A 11 12.42 -17.22 1.78
CA GLN A 11 12.75 -18.30 0.84
C GLN A 11 13.56 -17.80 -0.36
N SER A 12 13.14 -16.70 -0.99
CA SER A 12 13.87 -16.12 -2.11
C SER A 12 14.93 -15.10 -1.73
N GLY A 13 14.95 -14.66 -0.47
CA GLY A 13 15.80 -13.57 0.03
C GLY A 13 15.32 -12.17 -0.41
N ARG A 14 14.35 -12.07 -1.32
CA ARG A 14 13.87 -10.78 -1.82
C ARG A 14 13.33 -9.92 -0.69
N ALA A 15 13.61 -8.63 -0.78
CA ALA A 15 13.13 -7.62 0.13
C ALA A 15 12.53 -6.44 -0.61
N LEU A 16 11.52 -5.83 0.00
CA LEU A 16 10.89 -4.60 -0.44
C LEU A 16 10.86 -3.62 0.73
N GLU A 17 11.32 -2.40 0.49
CA GLU A 17 11.00 -1.25 1.34
C GLU A 17 10.05 -0.32 0.59
N LEU A 18 8.97 0.10 1.25
CA LEU A 18 8.09 1.14 0.75
C LEU A 18 8.37 2.44 1.50
N TRP A 19 8.65 3.49 0.74
CA TRP A 19 8.84 4.85 1.24
C TRP A 19 7.74 5.74 0.70
N ALA A 20 7.16 6.60 1.54
CA ALA A 20 6.07 7.48 1.13
C ALA A 20 5.99 8.77 1.94
N ASN A 21 5.24 9.74 1.43
CA ASN A 21 4.92 10.99 2.13
C ASN A 21 3.53 10.99 2.80
N GLN A 22 2.68 9.99 2.51
CA GLN A 22 1.32 9.90 3.04
C GLN A 22 1.27 9.59 4.54
N PRO A 23 0.20 10.00 5.25
CA PRO A 23 0.08 9.76 6.68
C PRO A 23 -0.17 8.28 7.02
N GLY A 24 -0.88 7.54 6.16
CA GLY A 24 -1.25 6.14 6.38
C GLY A 24 -0.72 5.17 5.32
N VAL A 25 -0.75 3.88 5.66
CA VAL A 25 -0.60 2.76 4.73
C VAL A 25 -1.66 1.71 5.07
N GLN A 26 -2.52 1.34 4.12
CA GLN A 26 -3.40 0.20 4.28
C GLN A 26 -2.60 -1.07 4.01
N PHE A 27 -2.63 -2.00 4.96
CA PHE A 27 -2.07 -3.33 4.77
C PHE A 27 -3.21 -4.32 4.60
N TYR A 28 -3.31 -4.89 3.40
CA TYR A 28 -4.33 -5.88 3.08
C TYR A 28 -3.66 -7.19 2.64
N THR A 29 -4.03 -8.28 3.29
CA THR A 29 -3.42 -9.60 3.13
C THR A 29 -4.20 -10.50 2.15
N ALA A 30 -4.82 -9.92 1.12
CA ALA A 30 -5.56 -10.69 0.10
C ALA A 30 -6.65 -11.63 0.68
N ASN A 31 -7.36 -11.19 1.73
CA ASN A 31 -8.30 -12.03 2.48
C ASN A 31 -9.50 -12.54 1.68
N PHE A 32 -9.90 -11.83 0.63
CA PHE A 32 -11.09 -12.09 -0.17
C PHE A 32 -10.81 -12.62 -1.58
N LEU A 33 -9.56 -13.00 -1.89
CA LEU A 33 -9.29 -13.70 -3.14
C LEU A 33 -9.92 -15.10 -3.09
N ASP A 34 -10.72 -15.41 -4.10
CA ASP A 34 -11.39 -16.68 -4.27
C ASP A 34 -11.07 -17.26 -5.64
N ASN A 35 -10.02 -18.09 -5.66
CA ASN A 35 -9.61 -18.92 -6.80
C ASN A 35 -9.56 -18.18 -8.14
N VAL A 36 -8.94 -17.00 -8.16
CA VAL A 36 -8.86 -16.18 -9.36
C VAL A 36 -7.78 -16.72 -10.30
N LYS A 37 -8.15 -17.04 -11.55
CA LYS A 37 -7.18 -17.49 -12.56
C LYS A 37 -6.17 -16.37 -12.87
N GLY A 38 -4.90 -16.63 -12.56
CA GLY A 38 -3.80 -15.69 -12.67
C GLY A 38 -2.83 -15.97 -13.83
N LYS A 39 -1.67 -15.32 -13.76
CA LYS A 39 -0.58 -15.48 -14.74
C LYS A 39 0.10 -16.84 -14.59
N GLY A 40 0.60 -17.39 -15.69
CA GLY A 40 1.35 -18.66 -15.68
C GLY A 40 0.54 -19.88 -15.25
N GLY A 41 -0.80 -19.81 -15.30
CA GLY A 41 -1.68 -20.89 -14.86
C GLY A 41 -1.86 -20.99 -13.35
N HIS A 42 -1.23 -20.09 -12.57
CA HIS A 42 -1.43 -20.04 -11.13
C HIS A 42 -2.83 -19.50 -10.79
N VAL A 43 -3.42 -20.00 -9.72
CA VAL A 43 -4.74 -19.60 -9.23
C VAL A 43 -4.52 -18.85 -7.92
N TYR A 44 -4.84 -17.56 -7.88
CA TYR A 44 -4.66 -16.73 -6.70
C TYR A 44 -5.78 -16.98 -5.69
N GLY A 45 -5.42 -17.52 -4.54
CA GLY A 45 -6.28 -17.77 -3.40
C GLY A 45 -6.07 -16.79 -2.25
N LYS A 46 -6.81 -17.03 -1.18
CA LYS A 46 -6.76 -16.25 0.05
C LYS A 46 -5.33 -16.24 0.63
N HIS A 47 -4.82 -15.04 0.90
CA HIS A 47 -3.48 -14.77 1.44
C HIS A 47 -2.28 -15.04 0.51
N ASP A 48 -2.49 -15.28 -0.79
CA ASP A 48 -1.39 -15.47 -1.74
C ASP A 48 -0.61 -14.19 -2.07
N ALA A 49 -1.11 -13.03 -1.60
CA ALA A 49 -0.50 -11.74 -1.86
C ALA A 49 -0.75 -10.77 -0.70
N LEU A 50 -0.10 -9.61 -0.80
CA LEU A 50 -0.36 -8.47 0.05
C LEU A 50 -0.40 -7.17 -0.75
N CYS A 51 -1.09 -6.17 -0.21
CA CYS A 51 -1.13 -4.79 -0.69
C CYS A 51 -0.59 -3.86 0.40
N LEU A 52 0.14 -2.82 -0.02
CA LEU A 52 0.62 -1.73 0.82
C LEU A 52 0.21 -0.42 0.17
N GLU A 53 -0.95 0.10 0.54
CA GLU A 53 -1.59 1.24 -0.14
C GLU A 53 -1.32 2.52 0.66
N THR A 54 -0.40 3.36 0.21
CA THR A 54 -0.08 4.62 0.90
C THR A 54 -1.21 5.62 0.68
N GLN A 55 -1.73 6.24 1.74
CA GLN A 55 -2.94 7.05 1.64
C GLN A 55 -3.17 8.00 2.83
N GLY A 56 -4.14 8.91 2.67
CA GLY A 56 -4.87 9.52 3.78
C GLY A 56 -5.59 8.45 4.63
N PHE A 57 -5.98 8.80 5.85
CA PHE A 57 -6.72 7.83 6.66
C PHE A 57 -8.10 7.54 6.04
N PRO A 58 -8.56 6.27 6.07
CA PRO A 58 -9.93 5.95 5.69
C PRO A 58 -10.92 6.84 6.43
N ASP A 59 -11.96 7.29 5.72
CA ASP A 59 -13.01 8.15 6.25
C ASP A 59 -12.57 9.54 6.77
N ALA A 60 -11.36 10.01 6.40
CA ALA A 60 -10.83 11.30 6.87
C ALA A 60 -11.74 12.51 6.56
N VAL A 61 -12.55 12.46 5.50
CA VAL A 61 -13.50 13.54 5.17
C VAL A 61 -14.57 13.74 6.27
N ASN A 62 -14.91 12.69 7.02
CA ASN A 62 -15.90 12.71 8.08
C ASN A 62 -15.27 12.85 9.49
N HIS A 63 -13.94 12.83 9.57
CA HIS A 63 -13.20 12.89 10.83
C HIS A 63 -12.30 14.13 10.87
N PRO A 64 -12.77 15.29 11.40
CA PRO A 64 -12.04 16.56 11.32
C PRO A 64 -10.72 16.60 12.11
N LYS A 65 -10.43 15.58 12.93
CA LYS A 65 -9.13 15.41 13.61
C LYS A 65 -8.11 14.63 12.78
N PHE A 66 -8.51 14.01 11.69
CA PHE A 66 -7.59 13.35 10.77
C PHE A 66 -6.95 14.38 9.84
N PRO A 67 -5.75 14.10 9.29
CA PRO A 67 -5.15 14.95 8.28
C PRO A 67 -6.11 15.13 7.09
N SER A 68 -6.49 16.37 6.80
CA SER A 68 -7.40 16.68 5.69
C SER A 68 -6.87 16.12 4.37
N GLN A 69 -7.78 15.58 3.56
CA GLN A 69 -7.52 15.14 2.19
C GLN A 69 -8.22 16.04 1.15
N ILE A 70 -8.80 17.17 1.59
CA ILE A 70 -9.46 18.14 0.71
C ILE A 70 -8.40 19.02 0.04
N VAL A 71 -8.54 19.22 -1.27
CA VAL A 71 -7.69 20.11 -2.07
C VAL A 71 -8.57 21.22 -2.60
N ASN A 72 -8.28 22.47 -2.25
CA ASN A 72 -9.04 23.64 -2.66
C ASN A 72 -8.56 24.19 -4.00
N PRO A 73 -9.36 25.04 -4.69
CA PRO A 73 -8.93 25.70 -5.91
C PRO A 73 -7.60 26.44 -5.73
N GLY A 74 -6.63 26.15 -6.60
CA GLY A 74 -5.28 26.72 -6.55
C GLY A 74 -4.27 25.94 -5.72
N GLU A 75 -4.69 24.96 -4.92
CA GLU A 75 -3.78 24.06 -4.21
C GLU A 75 -3.27 22.93 -5.12
N VAL A 76 -2.06 22.46 -4.85
CA VAL A 76 -1.45 21.33 -5.56
C VAL A 76 -1.40 20.12 -4.63
N TYR A 77 -2.06 19.04 -5.04
CA TYR A 77 -1.88 17.74 -4.39
C TYR A 77 -0.57 17.10 -4.86
N LYS A 78 0.25 16.65 -3.90
CA LYS A 78 1.48 15.89 -4.18
C LYS A 78 1.62 14.69 -3.28
N HIS A 79 1.68 13.52 -3.90
CA HIS A 79 1.88 12.24 -3.24
C HIS A 79 3.04 11.52 -3.90
N ASP A 80 4.09 11.30 -3.13
CA ASP A 80 5.28 10.58 -3.57
C ASP A 80 5.34 9.20 -2.91
N MET A 81 5.63 8.18 -3.71
CA MET A 81 5.87 6.81 -3.25
C MET A 81 7.10 6.22 -3.96
N LEU A 82 7.86 5.40 -3.25
CA LEU A 82 9.04 4.71 -3.77
C LEU A 82 9.06 3.27 -3.27
N PHE A 83 9.05 2.32 -4.21
CA PHE A 83 9.32 0.91 -3.96
C PHE A 83 10.81 0.64 -4.18
N LYS A 84 11.53 0.30 -3.11
CA LYS A 84 12.94 -0.06 -3.17
C LYS A 84 13.07 -1.57 -2.98
N PHE A 85 13.48 -2.26 -4.05
CA PHE A 85 13.74 -3.68 -4.03
C PHE A 85 15.21 -3.97 -3.69
N SER A 86 15.43 -5.03 -2.92
CA SER A 86 16.76 -5.60 -2.65
C SER A 86 16.65 -7.11 -2.46
N PHE A 87 17.79 -7.72 -2.13
CA PHE A 87 17.88 -9.07 -1.59
C PHE A 87 18.28 -9.01 -0.10
#